data_AF-A0A2X2T0W9-F1
#
_entry.id   AF-A0A2X2T0W9-F1
#
_cell.length_a   1.000
_cell.length_b   1.000
_cell.length_c   1.000
_cell.angle_alpha   90.00
_cell.angle_beta   90.00
_cell.angle_gamma   90.00
#
_symmetry.space_group_name_H-M   'P 1'
#
loop_
_entity.id
_entity.type
_entity.pdbx_description
1 polymer ?
#
loop_
_entity_poly.entity_id
_entity_poly.type
_entity_poly.pdbx_seq_one_letter_code
_entity_poly.pdbx_strand_id
1 'polypeptide(L)'
;MMKAFFGDKATKENSWGYDWLPKWDKGYDVLQYFEMMSQGKVNGYLCQGFNPVASFPNKNKVVASLSKLKFLVTIDPLNTETSNFWQNHGEMNDVDPSKIQTEVFRLPSTCFAEENGSIVNSGRWLQWHWKGADAPGEALNDGEILSGIFTRLRHMYERDGGKVPEQVLNMTWKYLTPDNPAPEEVAMESNGKALADLIDPATGAVLVKKGQQLSSFAQLRDDGTTSSGCWIFAGSWTPDGNQMARRDNADPSGLGNTLGWAWAWPLNRRILYNRASADPSGKPWDEKRRLISWDGAKWGGIDVPDYSTAAPDSGVGPFIMQPEGLGRLFALDKMAEGRSRNTTSRLKRRWAPTRCTRTWFPTRRHACLKMTWKQWARTTSSRMSAPPIV
;
A
#
# COMPACT_ATOMS: atom_id res chain seq x y z
N MET A 1 -7.92 12.67 -1.63
CA MET A 1 -6.52 12.58 -2.12
C MET A 1 -6.10 13.81 -2.91
N MET A 2 -6.63 14.09 -4.11
CA MET A 2 -6.14 15.22 -4.94
C MET A 2 -6.17 16.59 -4.24
N LYS A 3 -7.21 16.85 -3.43
CA LYS A 3 -7.27 18.07 -2.61
C LYS A 3 -6.22 18.15 -1.51
N ALA A 4 -5.70 17.02 -1.01
CA ALA A 4 -4.56 17.00 -0.09
C ALA A 4 -3.27 17.32 -0.85
N PHE A 5 -3.01 16.62 -1.96
CA PHE A 5 -1.79 16.77 -2.77
C PHE A 5 -1.65 18.14 -3.46
N PHE A 6 -2.74 18.71 -3.96
CA PHE A 6 -2.66 19.90 -4.81
C PHE A 6 -3.47 21.09 -4.28
N GLY A 7 -4.18 20.91 -3.16
CA GLY A 7 -4.93 21.99 -2.51
C GLY A 7 -5.86 22.72 -3.46
N ASP A 8 -5.72 24.04 -3.52
CA ASP A 8 -6.52 24.94 -4.35
C ASP A 8 -6.30 24.74 -5.85
N LYS A 9 -5.16 24.16 -6.25
CA LYS A 9 -4.84 23.89 -7.66
C LYS A 9 -5.58 22.67 -8.22
N ALA A 10 -6.10 21.78 -7.37
CA ALA A 10 -7.01 20.72 -7.81
C ALA A 10 -8.44 21.28 -7.87
N THR A 11 -8.93 21.53 -9.09
CA THR A 11 -10.28 22.06 -9.35
C THR A 11 -11.04 21.13 -10.30
N LYS A 12 -12.34 21.36 -10.46
CA LYS A 12 -13.15 20.54 -11.38
C LYS A 12 -12.71 20.74 -12.84
N GLU A 13 -12.32 21.96 -13.19
CA GLU A 13 -11.96 22.39 -14.55
C GLU A 13 -10.69 21.68 -15.06
N ASN A 14 -9.76 21.34 -14.18
CA ASN A 14 -8.54 20.60 -14.53
C ASN A 14 -8.57 19.12 -14.12
N SER A 15 -9.77 18.55 -13.95
CA SER A 15 -9.94 17.16 -13.50
C SER A 15 -9.16 16.85 -12.22
N TRP A 16 -9.18 17.79 -11.27
CA TRP A 16 -8.52 17.72 -9.97
C TRP A 16 -6.99 17.52 -10.05
N GLY A 17 -6.35 17.94 -11.15
CA GLY A 17 -4.91 17.74 -11.34
C GLY A 17 -4.53 16.31 -11.74
N TYR A 18 -5.48 15.51 -12.27
CA TYR A 18 -5.24 14.13 -12.70
C TYR A 18 -4.02 13.96 -13.61
N ASP A 19 -3.77 14.94 -14.49
CA ASP A 19 -2.65 14.90 -15.43
C ASP A 19 -1.29 15.19 -14.82
N TRP A 20 -1.24 15.68 -13.58
CA TRP A 20 0.02 15.82 -12.85
C TRP A 20 0.52 14.52 -12.24
N LEU A 21 -0.33 13.50 -12.11
CA LEU A 21 0.07 12.19 -11.63
C LEU A 21 0.85 11.41 -12.70
N PRO A 22 1.95 10.72 -12.34
CA PRO A 22 2.67 9.86 -13.27
C PRO A 22 1.78 8.68 -13.68
N LYS A 23 1.67 8.46 -14.99
CA LYS A 23 0.92 7.34 -15.58
C LYS A 23 1.93 6.23 -15.91
N TRP A 24 1.70 5.03 -15.39
CA TRP A 24 2.61 3.89 -15.56
C TRP A 24 2.32 3.14 -16.87
N ASP A 25 3.37 2.74 -17.59
CA ASP A 25 3.30 1.86 -18.76
C ASP A 25 3.40 0.37 -18.37
N LYS A 26 4.01 0.09 -17.22
CA LYS A 26 4.18 -1.24 -16.62
C LYS A 26 4.44 -1.13 -15.12
N GLY A 27 4.44 -2.27 -14.42
CA GLY A 27 4.94 -2.33 -13.04
C GLY A 27 6.45 -2.14 -13.01
N TYR A 28 6.95 -1.31 -12.09
CA TYR A 28 8.38 -1.13 -11.83
C TYR A 28 8.72 -1.73 -10.46
N ASP A 29 8.53 -3.04 -10.30
CA ASP A 29 8.93 -3.73 -9.09
C ASP A 29 10.47 -3.78 -8.97
N VAL A 30 10.96 -4.09 -7.76
CA VAL A 30 12.39 -4.04 -7.45
C VAL A 30 13.25 -4.95 -8.32
N LEU A 31 12.74 -6.12 -8.75
CA LEU A 31 13.49 -7.03 -9.61
C LEU A 31 13.64 -6.44 -11.01
N GLN A 32 12.55 -5.87 -11.54
CA GLN A 32 12.58 -5.19 -12.83
C GLN A 32 13.41 -3.91 -12.81
N TYR A 33 13.35 -3.14 -11.72
CA TYR A 33 14.09 -1.90 -11.58
C TYR A 33 15.61 -2.15 -11.46
N PHE A 34 16.03 -3.18 -10.70
CA PHE A 34 17.43 -3.58 -10.63
C PHE A 34 17.93 -4.24 -11.93
N GLU A 35 17.06 -4.93 -12.68
CA GLU A 35 17.40 -5.35 -14.04
C GLU A 35 17.70 -4.13 -14.94
N MET A 36 16.85 -3.11 -14.90
CA MET A 36 17.08 -1.86 -15.65
C MET A 36 18.37 -1.15 -15.20
N MET A 37 18.64 -1.12 -13.89
CA MET A 37 19.88 -0.58 -13.32
C MET A 37 21.11 -1.35 -13.82
N SER A 38 21.04 -2.68 -13.85
CA SER A 38 22.09 -3.53 -14.41
C SER A 38 22.34 -3.27 -15.90
N GLN A 39 21.34 -2.75 -16.63
CA GLN A 39 21.43 -2.34 -18.03
C GLN A 39 21.87 -0.86 -18.20
N GLY A 40 22.21 -0.15 -17.12
CA GLY A 40 22.62 1.26 -17.17
C GLY A 40 21.49 2.25 -17.46
N LYS A 41 20.23 1.85 -17.25
CA LYS A 41 19.04 2.69 -17.52
C LYS A 41 18.57 3.51 -16.31
N VAL A 42 19.26 3.40 -15.18
CA VAL A 42 18.94 4.10 -13.93
C VAL A 42 20.14 4.96 -13.55
N ASN A 43 19.93 6.27 -13.40
CA ASN A 43 21.00 7.20 -13.06
C ASN A 43 21.22 7.34 -11.55
N GLY A 44 20.15 7.32 -10.78
CA GLY A 44 20.18 7.58 -9.35
C GLY A 44 19.24 6.68 -8.57
N TYR A 45 19.54 6.46 -7.29
CA TYR A 45 18.71 5.67 -6.40
C TYR A 45 18.68 6.29 -5.00
N LEU A 46 17.51 6.35 -4.39
CA LEU A 46 17.31 6.77 -3.00
C LEU A 46 16.98 5.53 -2.19
N CYS A 47 17.73 5.32 -1.10
CA CYS A 47 17.61 4.17 -0.23
C CYS A 47 17.40 4.66 1.20
N GLN A 48 16.13 4.76 1.61
CA GLN A 48 15.71 5.26 2.92
C GLN A 48 15.27 4.09 3.80
N GLY A 49 15.96 3.86 4.93
CA GLY A 49 15.63 2.81 5.89
C GLY A 49 15.53 1.40 5.28
N PHE A 50 16.27 1.14 4.20
CA PHE A 50 16.23 -0.11 3.45
C PHE A 50 17.67 -0.52 3.09
N ASN A 51 17.95 -1.83 3.07
CA ASN A 51 19.28 -2.34 2.77
C ASN A 51 19.23 -3.39 1.64
N PRO A 52 19.17 -2.98 0.36
CA PRO A 52 19.06 -3.90 -0.77
C PRO A 52 20.24 -4.86 -0.91
N VAL A 53 21.47 -4.47 -0.56
CA VAL A 53 22.64 -5.37 -0.64
C VAL A 53 22.43 -6.61 0.23
N ALA A 54 21.83 -6.47 1.41
CA ALA A 54 21.55 -7.58 2.31
C ALA A 54 20.23 -8.31 2.01
N SER A 55 19.20 -7.58 1.57
CA SER A 55 17.82 -8.11 1.51
C SER A 55 17.35 -8.57 0.13
N PHE A 56 17.97 -8.11 -0.96
CA PHE A 56 17.55 -8.50 -2.31
C PHE A 56 18.20 -9.82 -2.75
N PRO A 57 17.50 -10.60 -3.60
CA PRO A 57 18.05 -11.83 -4.13
C PRO A 57 19.25 -11.54 -5.04
N ASN A 58 20.23 -12.45 -5.02
CA ASN A 58 21.46 -12.36 -5.82
C ASN A 58 22.25 -11.07 -5.54
N LYS A 59 22.84 -11.01 -4.34
CA LYS A 59 23.68 -9.92 -3.84
C LYS A 59 24.77 -9.46 -4.83
N ASN A 60 25.43 -10.39 -5.53
CA ASN A 60 26.47 -10.05 -6.50
C ASN A 60 25.93 -9.23 -7.68
N LYS A 61 24.75 -9.58 -8.19
CA LYS A 61 24.07 -8.79 -9.22
C LYS A 61 23.61 -7.44 -8.67
N VAL A 62 23.13 -7.39 -7.43
CA VAL A 62 22.72 -6.14 -6.76
C VAL A 62 23.89 -5.17 -6.67
N VAL A 63 25.04 -5.60 -6.13
CA VAL A 63 26.26 -4.79 -6.05
C VAL A 63 26.70 -4.31 -7.43
N ALA A 64 26.77 -5.22 -8.41
CA ALA A 64 27.15 -4.87 -9.79
C ALA A 64 26.18 -3.88 -10.46
N SER A 65 24.90 -3.87 -10.04
CA SER A 65 23.90 -2.91 -10.53
C SER A 65 24.09 -1.55 -9.87
N LEU A 66 24.28 -1.51 -8.55
CA LEU A 66 24.55 -0.27 -7.81
C LEU A 66 25.82 0.41 -8.33
N SER A 67 26.86 -0.35 -8.70
CA SER A 67 28.09 0.19 -9.29
C SER A 67 27.91 0.90 -10.64
N LYS A 68 26.74 0.79 -11.28
CA LYS A 68 26.40 1.49 -12.54
C LYS A 68 25.63 2.79 -12.31
N LEU A 69 25.23 3.08 -11.08
CA LEU A 69 24.58 4.34 -10.74
C LEU A 69 25.57 5.50 -10.89
N LYS A 70 25.04 6.67 -11.24
CA LYS A 70 25.79 7.94 -11.16
C LYS A 70 25.83 8.43 -9.73
N PHE A 71 24.70 8.33 -9.01
CA PHE A 71 24.63 8.67 -7.60
C PHE A 71 23.73 7.72 -6.81
N LEU A 72 24.03 7.57 -5.52
CA LEU A 72 23.23 6.86 -4.54
C LEU A 72 23.07 7.74 -3.30
N VAL A 73 21.83 7.95 -2.86
CA VAL A 73 21.54 8.60 -1.58
C VAL A 73 21.04 7.55 -0.61
N THR A 74 21.70 7.43 0.53
CA THR A 74 21.29 6.57 1.65
C THR A 74 20.85 7.44 2.83
N ILE A 75 19.70 7.13 3.41
CA ILE A 75 19.13 7.81 4.59
C ILE A 75 18.86 6.72 5.62
N ASP A 76 19.64 6.69 6.70
CA ASP A 76 19.58 5.63 7.71
C ASP A 76 20.18 6.11 9.05
N PRO A 77 19.66 5.65 10.20
CA PRO A 77 20.29 5.93 11.49
C PRO A 77 21.57 5.12 11.72
N LEU A 78 21.86 4.12 10.88
CA LEU A 78 22.99 3.22 11.00
C LEU A 78 23.82 3.18 9.72
N ASN A 79 25.03 2.65 9.87
CA ASN A 79 25.85 2.30 8.71
C ASN A 79 25.36 0.97 8.11
N THR A 80 25.12 0.94 6.80
CA THR A 80 24.57 -0.25 6.10
C THR A 80 25.51 -0.76 5.01
N GLU A 81 25.41 -2.04 4.66
CA GLU A 81 26.15 -2.64 3.55
C GLU A 81 25.85 -1.93 2.23
N THR A 82 24.62 -1.44 2.04
CA THR A 82 24.28 -0.65 0.86
C THR A 82 25.03 0.68 0.81
N SER A 83 25.23 1.37 1.93
CA SER A 83 26.00 2.63 1.94
C SER A 83 27.50 2.44 1.66
N ASN A 84 28.05 1.25 1.94
CA ASN A 84 29.45 0.89 1.69
C ASN A 84 29.61 -0.15 0.59
N PHE A 85 28.64 -0.29 -0.33
CA PHE A 85 28.67 -1.34 -1.36
C PHE A 85 29.92 -1.27 -2.26
N TRP A 86 30.54 -0.08 -2.33
CA TRP A 86 31.72 0.24 -3.11
C TRP A 86 33.04 -0.09 -2.39
N GLN A 87 33.01 -0.40 -1.09
CA GLN A 87 34.19 -0.74 -0.29
C GLN A 87 34.48 -2.24 -0.36
N ASN A 88 35.77 -2.60 -0.48
CA ASN A 88 36.19 -3.98 -0.39
C ASN A 88 36.13 -4.46 1.07
N HIS A 89 35.49 -5.61 1.31
CA HIS A 89 35.45 -6.28 2.61
C HIS A 89 35.82 -7.77 2.47
N GLY A 90 36.87 -8.07 1.69
CA GLY A 90 37.28 -9.43 1.38
C GLY A 90 36.15 -10.22 0.71
N GLU A 91 36.02 -11.51 1.05
CA GLU A 91 35.01 -12.40 0.46
C GLU A 91 33.56 -11.90 0.68
N MET A 92 33.32 -11.13 1.75
CA MET A 92 31.99 -10.61 2.07
C MET A 92 31.56 -9.49 1.10
N ASN A 93 32.50 -8.77 0.50
CA ASN A 93 32.24 -7.81 -0.57
C ASN A 93 33.50 -7.58 -1.41
N ASP A 94 33.78 -8.53 -2.31
CA ASP A 94 34.97 -8.48 -3.15
C ASP A 94 34.76 -7.54 -4.36
N VAL A 95 35.00 -6.25 -4.13
CA VAL A 95 34.90 -5.19 -5.12
C VAL A 95 36.20 -4.39 -5.21
N ASP A 96 36.39 -3.71 -6.33
CA ASP A 96 37.50 -2.79 -6.54
C ASP A 96 36.96 -1.35 -6.51
N PRO A 97 37.19 -0.59 -5.42
CA PRO A 97 36.67 0.76 -5.28
C PRO A 97 37.07 1.68 -6.44
N SER A 98 38.25 1.47 -7.03
CA SER A 98 38.75 2.30 -8.14
C SER A 98 37.92 2.18 -9.43
N LYS A 99 37.13 1.11 -9.55
CA LYS A 99 36.26 0.84 -10.71
C LYS A 99 34.81 1.28 -10.49
N ILE A 100 34.46 1.74 -9.30
CA ILE A 100 33.10 2.15 -8.96
C ILE A 100 33.04 3.67 -8.91
N GLN A 101 32.32 4.26 -9.87
CA GLN A 101 32.28 5.71 -10.08
C GLN A 101 31.03 6.36 -9.46
N THR A 102 30.21 5.59 -8.74
CA THR A 102 28.99 6.08 -8.12
C THR A 102 29.31 7.06 -6.99
N GLU A 103 28.76 8.26 -7.06
CA GLU A 103 28.81 9.21 -5.96
C GLU A 103 27.82 8.78 -4.86
N VAL A 104 28.30 8.60 -3.63
CA VAL A 104 27.47 8.13 -2.52
C VAL A 104 27.30 9.21 -1.47
N PHE A 105 26.06 9.60 -1.23
CA PHE A 105 25.65 10.46 -0.12
C PHE A 105 25.07 9.59 0.99
N ARG A 106 25.63 9.69 2.19
CA ARG A 106 25.09 9.04 3.39
C ARG A 106 24.61 10.10 4.37
N LEU A 107 23.29 10.18 4.52
CA LEU A 107 22.62 11.18 5.34
C LEU A 107 22.16 10.50 6.64
N PRO A 108 22.69 10.90 7.81
CA PRO A 108 22.31 10.31 9.08
C PRO A 108 20.89 10.73 9.45
N SER A 109 20.01 9.75 9.67
CA SER A 109 18.65 10.00 10.17
C SER A 109 18.51 9.67 11.65
N THR A 110 17.40 10.12 12.22
CA THR A 110 16.83 9.67 13.49
C THR A 110 16.46 8.17 13.48
N CYS A 111 16.33 7.59 14.67
CA CYS A 111 15.66 6.32 14.91
C CYS A 111 14.28 6.50 15.57
N PHE A 112 13.54 5.40 15.78
CA PHE A 112 12.18 5.40 16.32
C PHE A 112 12.03 6.11 17.69
N ALA A 113 13.10 6.21 18.48
CA ALA A 113 13.08 6.80 19.81
C ALA A 113 13.29 8.33 19.80
N GLU A 114 13.60 8.91 18.63
CA GLU A 114 14.04 10.30 18.49
C GLU A 114 13.00 11.18 17.79
N GLU A 115 11.82 10.61 17.49
CA GLU A 115 10.71 11.29 16.82
C GLU A 115 9.37 11.03 17.53
N ASN A 116 8.43 11.94 17.30
CA ASN A 116 7.01 11.65 17.49
C ASN A 116 6.47 11.07 16.18
N GLY A 117 5.44 10.23 16.26
CA GLY A 117 4.78 9.79 15.05
C GLY A 117 3.86 8.61 15.27
N SER A 118 3.37 8.04 14.17
CA SER A 118 2.54 6.85 14.20
C SER A 118 3.10 5.75 13.31
N ILE A 119 3.00 4.51 13.79
CA ILE A 119 3.25 3.31 13.00
C ILE A 119 2.03 2.39 13.07
N VAL A 120 1.81 1.62 12.01
CA VAL A 120 0.68 0.69 11.90
C VAL A 120 1.16 -0.73 12.14
N ASN A 121 0.66 -1.37 13.19
CA ASN A 121 0.99 -2.77 13.44
C ASN A 121 0.20 -3.74 12.52
N SER A 122 0.51 -5.04 12.59
CA SER A 122 -0.15 -6.07 11.79
C SER A 122 -1.67 -6.17 12.04
N GLY A 123 -2.13 -5.80 13.24
CA GLY A 123 -3.54 -5.71 13.59
C GLY A 123 -4.25 -4.47 13.05
N ARG A 124 -3.58 -3.64 12.24
CA ARG A 124 -4.05 -2.37 11.66
C ARG A 124 -4.13 -1.20 12.65
N TRP A 125 -3.53 -1.33 13.85
CA TRP A 125 -3.58 -0.28 14.85
C TRP A 125 -2.54 0.78 14.53
N LEU A 126 -3.01 1.99 14.23
CA LEU A 126 -2.20 3.20 14.19
C LEU A 126 -1.89 3.57 15.63
N GLN A 127 -0.62 3.45 16.01
CA GLN A 127 -0.18 3.70 17.38
C GLN A 127 0.77 4.89 17.40
N TRP A 128 0.43 5.89 18.21
CA TRP A 128 1.29 7.04 18.43
C TRP A 128 2.44 6.70 19.38
N HIS A 129 3.64 7.20 19.07
CA HIS A 129 4.79 7.19 19.96
C HIS A 129 5.35 8.60 20.12
N TRP A 130 6.18 8.77 21.15
CA TRP A 130 6.75 10.05 21.54
C TRP A 130 8.26 9.98 21.54
N LYS A 131 8.88 11.10 21.15
CA LYS A 131 10.31 11.34 21.21
C LYS A 131 10.81 11.21 22.65
N GLY A 132 11.85 10.41 22.84
CA GLY A 132 12.54 10.22 24.11
C GLY A 132 13.84 11.01 24.25
N ALA A 133 14.55 11.26 23.14
CA ALA A 133 15.81 12.00 23.11
C ALA A 133 16.03 12.67 21.74
N ASP A 134 16.98 13.60 21.67
CA ASP A 134 17.50 14.10 20.39
C ASP A 134 18.44 13.08 19.73
N ALA A 135 18.52 13.12 18.41
CA ALA A 135 19.39 12.25 17.63
C ALA A 135 20.87 12.60 17.84
N PRO A 136 21.79 11.62 17.69
CA PRO A 136 23.21 11.85 17.91
C PRO A 136 23.84 12.71 16.80
N GLY A 137 24.77 13.59 17.20
CA GLY A 137 25.56 14.39 16.26
C GLY A 137 24.71 15.40 15.49
N GLU A 138 24.76 15.30 14.16
CA GLU A 138 24.03 16.18 13.23
C GLU A 138 22.92 15.42 12.49
N ALA A 139 22.47 14.29 13.05
CA ALA A 139 21.37 13.52 12.48
C ALA A 139 20.07 14.33 12.47
N LEU A 140 19.33 14.24 11.38
CA LEU A 140 18.06 14.94 11.17
C LEU A 140 16.92 13.94 11.06
N ASN A 141 15.69 14.39 11.36
CA ASN A 141 14.53 13.54 11.14
C ASN A 141 14.29 13.29 9.64
N ASP A 142 13.66 12.17 9.28
CA ASP A 142 13.43 11.81 7.87
C ASP A 142 12.67 12.91 7.10
N GLY A 143 11.71 13.56 7.78
CA GLY A 143 10.94 14.69 7.25
C GLY A 143 11.81 15.90 6.91
N GLU A 144 12.77 16.26 7.76
CA GLU A 144 13.74 17.35 7.53
C GLU A 144 14.64 17.06 6.33
N ILE A 145 15.17 15.83 6.23
CA ILE A 145 16.06 15.43 5.13
C ILE A 145 15.32 15.53 3.79
N LEU A 146 14.10 14.97 3.72
CA LEU A 146 13.27 15.03 2.53
C LEU A 146 12.84 16.47 2.19
N SER A 147 12.46 17.26 3.18
CA SER A 147 12.09 18.68 3.01
C SER A 147 13.26 19.49 2.43
N GLY A 148 14.46 19.23 2.92
CA GLY A 148 15.69 19.87 2.46
C GLY A 148 15.99 19.59 0.99
N ILE A 149 15.86 18.32 0.56
CA ILE A 149 16.03 17.92 -0.85
C ILE A 149 14.91 18.52 -1.71
N PHE A 150 13.65 18.36 -1.27
CA PHE A 150 12.47 18.79 -1.99
C PHE A 150 12.46 20.30 -2.27
N THR A 151 12.73 21.11 -1.23
CA THR A 151 12.72 22.58 -1.34
C THR A 151 13.83 23.08 -2.25
N ARG A 152 15.05 22.55 -2.12
CA ARG A 152 16.18 22.93 -2.98
C ARG A 152 15.91 22.58 -4.44
N LEU A 153 15.36 21.40 -4.71
CA LEU A 153 14.97 20.99 -6.06
C LEU A 153 13.92 21.97 -6.62
N ARG A 154 12.89 22.33 -5.86
CA ARG A 154 11.86 23.28 -6.30
C ARG A 154 12.40 24.67 -6.58
N HIS A 155 13.28 25.21 -5.74
CA HIS A 155 13.93 26.49 -6.02
C HIS A 155 14.74 26.46 -7.33
N MET A 156 15.39 25.34 -7.65
CA MET A 156 16.05 25.18 -8.95
C MET A 156 15.05 25.19 -10.11
N TYR A 157 13.92 24.50 -9.96
CA TYR A 157 12.84 24.51 -10.97
C TYR A 157 12.20 25.89 -11.15
N GLU A 158 12.04 26.66 -10.07
CA GLU A 158 11.51 28.03 -10.13
C GLU A 158 12.50 29.00 -10.79
N ARG A 159 13.80 28.84 -10.52
CA ARG A 159 14.86 29.69 -11.09
C ARG A 159 15.16 29.35 -12.55
N ASP A 160 15.35 28.06 -12.85
CA ASP A 160 15.94 27.60 -14.11
C ASP A 160 14.89 26.98 -15.06
N GLY A 161 13.67 26.74 -14.59
CA GLY A 161 12.69 25.93 -15.29
C GLY A 161 13.08 24.45 -15.32
N GLY A 162 12.46 23.69 -16.22
CA GLY A 162 12.76 22.27 -16.39
C GLY A 162 11.68 21.54 -17.17
N LYS A 163 11.86 20.23 -17.32
CA LYS A 163 10.79 19.37 -17.85
C LYS A 163 9.74 19.17 -16.77
N VAL A 164 8.46 19.20 -17.15
CA VAL A 164 7.30 18.94 -16.27
C VAL A 164 7.30 19.79 -14.97
N PRO A 165 7.51 21.13 -15.04
CA PRO A 165 7.65 21.97 -13.86
C PRO A 165 6.37 22.02 -13.01
N GLU A 166 5.20 21.95 -13.63
CA GLU A 166 3.92 21.94 -12.92
C GLU A 166 3.80 20.76 -11.96
N GLN A 167 4.21 19.56 -12.38
CA GLN A 167 4.18 18.34 -11.57
C GLN A 167 5.06 18.46 -10.33
N VAL A 168 6.16 19.20 -10.43
CA VAL A 168 7.10 19.45 -9.33
C VAL A 168 6.59 20.56 -8.40
N LEU A 169 6.03 21.63 -8.97
CA LEU A 169 5.67 22.85 -8.23
C LEU A 169 4.22 22.90 -7.72
N ASN A 170 3.34 22.04 -8.22
CA ASN A 170 1.92 22.03 -7.82
C ASN A 170 1.64 21.19 -6.57
N MET A 171 2.54 20.27 -6.20
CA MET A 171 2.44 19.54 -4.93
C MET A 171 2.45 20.54 -3.75
N THR A 172 1.52 20.38 -2.84
CA THR A 172 1.43 21.18 -1.62
C THR A 172 2.58 20.86 -0.67
N TRP A 173 3.01 21.87 0.08
CA TRP A 173 3.99 21.74 1.16
C TRP A 173 3.70 22.81 2.21
N LYS A 174 2.43 22.84 2.66
CA LYS A 174 1.85 23.92 3.47
C LYS A 174 1.94 23.57 4.97
N TYR A 175 3.13 23.24 5.45
CA TYR A 175 3.40 22.97 6.87
C TYR A 175 3.81 24.25 7.59
N LEU A 176 3.61 24.31 8.91
CA LEU A 176 3.97 25.47 9.73
C LEU A 176 5.48 25.76 9.68
N THR A 177 6.28 24.70 9.69
CA THR A 177 7.74 24.73 9.53
C THR A 177 8.08 23.88 8.30
N PRO A 178 8.07 24.46 7.07
CA PRO A 178 8.20 23.70 5.83
C PRO A 178 9.47 22.86 5.70
N ASP A 179 10.55 23.27 6.37
CA ASP A 179 11.82 22.58 6.44
C ASP A 179 11.85 21.45 7.49
N ASN A 180 10.89 21.43 8.42
CA ASN A 180 10.70 20.39 9.43
C ASN A 180 9.21 20.13 9.69
N PRO A 181 8.49 19.44 8.77
CA PRO A 181 7.06 19.18 8.90
C PRO A 181 6.74 18.39 10.17
N ALA A 182 5.81 18.90 11.00
CA ALA A 182 5.46 18.21 12.22
C ALA A 182 4.66 16.91 11.94
N PRO A 183 4.98 15.79 12.61
CA PRO A 183 4.23 14.52 12.47
C PRO A 183 2.72 14.67 12.68
N GLU A 184 2.31 15.57 13.58
CA GLU A 184 0.90 15.90 13.86
C GLU A 184 0.21 16.53 12.64
N GLU A 185 0.89 17.44 11.93
CA GLU A 185 0.34 18.06 10.71
C GLU A 185 0.12 17.01 9.61
N VAL A 186 1.10 16.14 9.39
CA VAL A 186 1.03 15.05 8.40
C VAL A 186 -0.04 14.01 8.77
N ALA A 187 -0.18 13.69 10.07
CA ALA A 187 -1.23 12.81 10.56
C ALA A 187 -2.63 13.40 10.36
N MET A 188 -2.82 14.69 10.64
CA MET A 188 -4.08 15.40 10.38
C MET A 188 -4.39 15.53 8.87
N GLU A 189 -3.38 15.68 8.02
CA GLU A 189 -3.56 15.63 6.56
C GLU A 189 -3.98 14.22 6.11
N SER A 190 -3.36 13.19 6.66
CA SER A 190 -3.68 11.78 6.39
C SER A 190 -5.13 11.46 6.79
N ASN A 191 -5.56 11.88 7.99
CA ASN A 191 -6.94 11.79 8.45
C ASN A 191 -7.89 12.55 7.51
N GLY A 192 -7.63 13.83 7.32
CA GLY A 192 -8.39 14.72 6.46
C GLY A 192 -9.28 15.73 7.19
N LYS A 193 -9.74 16.72 6.42
CA LYS A 193 -10.56 17.85 6.89
C LYS A 193 -11.61 18.26 5.86
N ALA A 194 -12.61 18.99 6.34
CA ALA A 194 -13.55 19.72 5.51
C ALA A 194 -12.91 21.01 4.98
N LEU A 195 -13.02 21.27 3.69
CA LEU A 195 -12.54 22.50 3.01
C LEU A 195 -13.66 23.54 2.84
N ALA A 196 -14.91 23.13 3.03
CA ALA A 196 -16.11 23.94 3.12
C ALA A 196 -17.03 23.35 4.19
N ASP A 197 -18.09 24.05 4.56
CA ASP A 197 -19.13 23.46 5.42
C ASP A 197 -19.79 22.28 4.69
N LEU A 198 -19.78 21.11 5.32
CA LEU A 198 -20.38 19.90 4.77
C LEU A 198 -21.85 19.87 5.17
N ILE A 199 -22.73 20.19 4.25
CA ILE A 199 -24.18 20.23 4.48
C ILE A 199 -24.81 18.87 4.21
N ASP A 200 -25.63 18.37 5.11
CA ASP A 200 -26.49 17.22 4.88
C ASP A 200 -27.55 17.56 3.81
N PRO A 201 -27.56 16.89 2.65
CA PRO A 201 -28.54 17.18 1.61
C PRO A 201 -29.98 16.84 2.03
N ALA A 202 -30.20 15.95 3.00
CA ALA A 202 -31.53 15.55 3.45
C ALA A 202 -32.13 16.53 4.46
N THR A 203 -31.30 17.12 5.33
CA THR A 203 -31.78 17.95 6.45
C THR A 203 -31.38 19.43 6.33
N GLY A 204 -30.41 19.76 5.47
CA GLY A 204 -29.81 21.10 5.40
C GLY A 204 -28.90 21.45 6.58
N ALA A 205 -28.67 20.52 7.52
CA ALA A 205 -27.82 20.74 8.68
C ALA A 205 -26.33 20.72 8.31
N VAL A 206 -25.51 21.51 9.03
CA VAL A 206 -24.05 21.46 8.92
C VAL A 206 -23.54 20.22 9.66
N LEU A 207 -23.00 19.24 8.93
CA LEU A 207 -22.40 18.02 9.47
C LEU A 207 -20.98 18.25 10.01
N VAL A 208 -20.18 19.01 9.26
CA VAL A 208 -18.78 19.32 9.60
C VAL A 208 -18.50 20.74 9.13
N LYS A 209 -17.92 21.57 10.00
CA LYS A 209 -17.58 22.97 9.63
C LYS A 209 -16.30 23.01 8.81
N LYS A 210 -16.16 24.03 7.95
CA LYS A 210 -14.93 24.32 7.22
C LYS A 210 -13.72 24.36 8.17
N GLY A 211 -12.65 23.67 7.80
CA GLY A 211 -11.40 23.57 8.55
C GLY A 211 -11.37 22.45 9.59
N GLN A 212 -12.51 21.89 9.98
CA GLN A 212 -12.59 20.83 10.98
C GLN A 212 -12.09 19.49 10.44
N GLN A 213 -11.42 18.70 11.29
CA GLN A 213 -11.02 17.33 10.98
C GLN A 213 -12.25 16.44 10.74
N LEU A 214 -12.12 15.49 9.82
CA LEU A 214 -13.16 14.48 9.57
C LEU A 214 -13.11 13.40 10.67
N SER A 215 -14.27 12.95 11.11
CA SER A 215 -14.42 11.85 12.07
C SER A 215 -14.66 10.50 11.40
N SER A 216 -14.94 10.48 10.09
CA SER A 216 -15.17 9.27 9.32
C SER A 216 -14.95 9.49 7.83
N PHE A 217 -14.43 8.47 7.12
CA PHE A 217 -14.38 8.52 5.65
C PHE A 217 -15.76 8.62 4.99
N ALA A 218 -16.85 8.30 5.70
CA ALA A 218 -18.21 8.50 5.19
C ALA A 218 -18.55 9.98 4.96
N GLN A 219 -17.75 10.90 5.51
CA GLN A 219 -17.89 12.35 5.30
C GLN A 219 -17.11 12.85 4.08
N LEU A 220 -16.27 12.01 3.45
CA LEU A 220 -15.53 12.39 2.25
C LEU A 220 -16.48 12.59 1.05
N ARG A 221 -16.13 13.53 0.19
CA ARG A 221 -16.88 13.91 -1.01
C ARG A 221 -15.98 13.99 -2.24
N ASP A 222 -16.57 13.85 -3.41
CA ASP A 222 -15.90 13.89 -4.72
C ASP A 222 -15.99 15.28 -5.41
N ASP A 223 -16.63 16.25 -4.76
CA ASP A 223 -16.86 17.62 -5.25
C ASP A 223 -15.73 18.61 -4.86
N GLY A 224 -14.66 18.12 -4.25
CA GLY A 224 -13.52 18.93 -3.82
C GLY A 224 -13.70 19.66 -2.49
N THR A 225 -14.83 19.48 -1.78
CA THR A 225 -15.08 20.11 -0.47
C THR A 225 -14.42 19.38 0.71
N THR A 226 -13.71 18.27 0.46
CA THR A 226 -12.98 17.52 1.49
C THR A 226 -11.56 17.18 1.01
N SER A 227 -10.62 17.08 1.96
CA SER A 227 -9.25 16.62 1.71
C SER A 227 -8.91 15.51 2.69
N SER A 228 -8.22 14.47 2.21
CA SER A 228 -7.61 13.40 3.02
C SER A 228 -6.48 12.79 2.20
N GLY A 229 -5.30 12.66 2.83
CA GLY A 229 -4.13 11.99 2.26
C GLY A 229 -4.29 10.47 2.24
N CYS A 230 -4.99 9.90 3.21
CA CYS A 230 -5.26 8.47 3.32
C CYS A 230 -6.69 8.22 3.81
N TRP A 231 -7.61 7.92 2.88
CA TRP A 231 -9.04 7.84 3.21
C TRP A 231 -9.36 6.82 4.31
N ILE A 232 -8.66 5.67 4.35
CA ILE A 232 -8.86 4.65 5.39
C ILE A 232 -8.48 5.12 6.79
N PHE A 233 -7.74 6.23 6.92
CA PHE A 233 -7.33 6.82 8.20
C PHE A 233 -8.28 7.93 8.67
N ALA A 234 -9.26 8.35 7.86
CA ALA A 234 -10.27 9.31 8.32
C ALA A 234 -11.03 8.76 9.54
N GLY A 235 -10.84 9.41 10.70
CA GLY A 235 -11.23 8.95 12.03
C GLY A 235 -10.05 8.72 13.00
N SER A 236 -8.78 8.78 12.54
CA SER A 236 -7.60 8.59 13.38
C SER A 236 -7.21 9.84 14.17
N TRP A 237 -7.53 11.03 13.67
CA TRP A 237 -7.35 12.31 14.34
C TRP A 237 -8.57 13.18 14.10
N THR A 238 -9.45 13.28 15.08
CA THR A 238 -10.76 13.92 14.93
C THR A 238 -10.79 15.24 15.71
N PRO A 239 -11.92 15.97 15.74
CA PRO A 239 -12.10 17.10 16.66
C PRO A 239 -11.95 16.71 18.14
N ASP A 240 -12.08 15.42 18.47
CA ASP A 240 -11.86 14.89 19.82
C ASP A 240 -10.37 14.60 20.10
N GLY A 241 -9.49 14.91 19.12
CA GLY A 241 -8.05 14.76 19.22
C GLY A 241 -7.50 13.49 18.57
N ASN A 242 -6.25 13.19 18.90
CA ASN A 242 -5.49 12.08 18.35
C ASN A 242 -5.94 10.74 18.93
N GLN A 243 -6.72 9.97 18.15
CA GLN A 243 -7.23 8.67 18.57
C GLN A 243 -6.12 7.60 18.65
N MET A 244 -5.03 7.79 17.92
CA MET A 244 -3.87 6.87 17.88
C MET A 244 -3.07 6.89 19.19
N ALA A 245 -3.24 7.95 20.00
CA ALA A 245 -2.58 8.14 21.29
C ALA A 245 -3.39 7.63 22.48
N ARG A 246 -4.61 7.10 22.27
CA ARG A 246 -5.44 6.58 23.38
C ARG A 246 -4.79 5.36 24.04
N ARG A 247 -4.93 5.26 25.36
CA ARG A 247 -4.28 4.22 26.20
C ARG A 247 -5.27 3.45 27.07
N ASP A 248 -6.55 3.42 26.71
CA ASP A 248 -7.56 2.66 27.44
C ASP A 248 -7.51 1.18 27.03
N ASN A 249 -7.08 0.32 27.95
CA ASN A 249 -6.94 -1.12 27.74
C ASN A 249 -8.15 -1.92 28.24
N ALA A 250 -9.29 -1.28 28.51
CA ALA A 250 -10.50 -1.97 28.91
C ALA A 250 -10.93 -3.03 27.89
N ASP A 251 -11.21 -4.23 28.38
CA ASP A 251 -11.84 -5.32 27.63
C ASP A 251 -13.08 -5.82 28.40
N PRO A 252 -14.23 -5.13 28.26
CA PRO A 252 -15.46 -5.53 28.95
C PRO A 252 -15.97 -6.92 28.54
N SER A 253 -15.55 -7.41 27.38
CA SER A 253 -16.01 -8.68 26.81
C SER A 253 -15.24 -9.90 27.32
N GLY A 254 -13.99 -9.71 27.76
CA GLY A 254 -13.04 -10.78 28.05
C GLY A 254 -12.49 -11.50 26.81
N LEU A 255 -12.76 -11.00 25.59
CA LEU A 255 -12.31 -11.59 24.32
C LEU A 255 -11.07 -10.90 23.74
N GLY A 256 -10.45 -9.99 24.49
CA GLY A 256 -9.23 -9.26 24.10
C GLY A 256 -9.48 -8.09 23.16
N ASN A 257 -10.72 -7.56 23.08
CA ASN A 257 -11.05 -6.48 22.16
C ASN A 257 -11.01 -5.09 22.81
N THR A 258 -9.83 -4.47 22.83
CA THR A 258 -9.58 -3.18 23.50
C THR A 258 -9.80 -1.98 22.56
N LEU A 259 -11.06 -1.61 22.32
CA LEU A 259 -11.44 -0.53 21.40
C LEU A 259 -10.88 0.85 21.79
N GLY A 260 -10.58 1.06 23.07
CA GLY A 260 -10.01 2.29 23.63
C GLY A 260 -8.49 2.42 23.50
N TRP A 261 -7.78 1.37 23.03
CA TRP A 261 -6.33 1.40 22.88
C TRP A 261 -5.96 1.75 21.45
N ALA A 262 -5.30 2.89 21.26
CA ALA A 262 -4.95 3.44 19.96
C ALA A 262 -6.18 3.51 19.01
N TRP A 263 -5.96 3.43 17.70
CA TRP A 263 -7.04 3.41 16.71
C TRP A 263 -6.72 2.47 15.55
N ALA A 264 -7.67 1.63 15.15
CA ALA A 264 -7.47 0.68 14.04
C ALA A 264 -8.20 1.14 12.76
N TRP A 265 -7.56 1.03 11.59
CA TRP A 265 -8.28 1.24 10.34
C TRP A 265 -8.96 -0.06 9.87
N PRO A 266 -10.17 -0.04 9.29
CA PRO A 266 -11.05 1.12 9.08
C PRO A 266 -11.98 1.39 10.27
N LEU A 267 -12.21 2.68 10.61
CA LEU A 267 -13.18 3.14 11.64
C LEU A 267 -13.16 2.38 12.97
N ASN A 268 -11.96 2.09 13.48
CA ASN A 268 -11.72 1.36 14.72
C ASN A 268 -12.23 -0.10 14.75
N ARG A 269 -12.58 -0.69 13.60
CA ARG A 269 -13.00 -2.10 13.47
C ARG A 269 -11.81 -3.02 13.71
N ARG A 270 -11.82 -3.75 14.83
CA ARG A 270 -10.69 -4.61 15.24
C ARG A 270 -10.71 -5.96 14.54
N ILE A 271 -11.90 -6.48 14.25
CA ILE A 271 -12.08 -7.74 13.52
C ILE A 271 -12.80 -7.42 12.19
N LEU A 272 -12.07 -7.57 11.09
CA LEU A 272 -12.69 -7.43 9.75
C LEU A 272 -13.69 -8.55 9.50
N TYR A 273 -14.72 -8.24 8.72
CA TYR A 273 -15.78 -9.16 8.31
C TYR A 273 -16.59 -9.72 9.50
N ASN A 274 -16.63 -8.99 10.61
CA ASN A 274 -17.28 -9.45 11.86
C ASN A 274 -18.80 -9.70 11.71
N ARG A 275 -19.48 -9.21 10.66
CA ARG A 275 -20.84 -9.66 10.32
C ARG A 275 -20.93 -11.16 10.06
N ALA A 276 -19.88 -11.78 9.53
CA ALA A 276 -19.83 -13.23 9.32
C ALA A 276 -19.71 -14.05 10.62
N SER A 277 -19.57 -13.40 11.79
CA SER A 277 -19.62 -14.07 13.11
C SER A 277 -21.02 -14.50 13.53
N ALA A 278 -22.05 -14.09 12.77
CA ALA A 278 -23.44 -14.47 12.96
C ALA A 278 -24.04 -15.04 11.66
N ASP A 279 -25.11 -15.82 11.81
CA ASP A 279 -25.89 -16.39 10.71
C ASP A 279 -26.71 -15.32 9.95
N PRO A 280 -27.46 -15.67 8.88
CA PRO A 280 -28.29 -14.73 8.15
C PRO A 280 -29.33 -14.00 9.01
N SER A 281 -29.92 -14.70 9.99
CA SER A 281 -30.88 -14.16 10.96
C SER A 281 -30.23 -13.27 12.03
N GLY A 282 -28.89 -13.20 12.06
CA GLY A 282 -28.12 -12.39 12.99
C GLY A 282 -27.86 -13.08 14.32
N LYS A 283 -28.17 -14.37 14.45
CA LYS A 283 -27.82 -15.16 15.61
C LYS A 283 -26.32 -15.51 15.55
N PRO A 284 -25.55 -15.30 16.64
CA PRO A 284 -24.13 -15.63 16.64
C PRO A 284 -23.92 -17.14 16.45
N TRP A 285 -22.87 -17.51 15.70
CA TRP A 285 -22.49 -18.92 15.52
C TRP A 285 -22.03 -19.56 16.84
N ASP A 286 -21.41 -18.76 17.71
CA ASP A 286 -21.01 -19.14 19.05
C ASP A 286 -21.39 -18.02 20.02
N GLU A 287 -22.33 -18.30 20.93
CA GLU A 287 -22.84 -17.35 21.92
C GLU A 287 -21.73 -16.82 22.85
N LYS A 288 -20.67 -17.60 23.10
CA LYS A 288 -19.53 -17.17 23.93
C LYS A 288 -18.56 -16.24 23.20
N ARG A 289 -18.68 -16.12 21.88
CA ARG A 289 -17.81 -15.30 21.01
C ARG A 289 -18.63 -14.34 20.14
N ARG A 290 -19.72 -13.80 20.68
CA ARG A 290 -20.58 -12.84 20.00
C ARG A 290 -19.84 -11.50 19.81
N LEU A 291 -19.48 -11.19 18.56
CA LEU A 291 -18.79 -9.94 18.22
C LEU A 291 -19.77 -8.78 18.04
N ILE A 292 -20.78 -8.97 17.20
CA ILE A 292 -21.85 -8.00 16.94
C ILE A 292 -23.23 -8.69 16.96
N SER A 293 -24.28 -7.91 17.22
CA SER A 293 -25.67 -8.33 17.24
C SER A 293 -26.57 -7.21 16.71
N TRP A 294 -27.73 -7.59 16.17
CA TRP A 294 -28.78 -6.66 15.78
C TRP A 294 -29.68 -6.33 16.97
N ASP A 295 -29.91 -5.04 17.25
CA ASP A 295 -30.76 -4.59 18.37
C ASP A 295 -32.24 -4.33 17.97
N GLY A 296 -32.59 -4.59 16.70
CA GLY A 296 -33.88 -4.25 16.11
C GLY A 296 -33.81 -3.08 15.13
N ALA A 297 -32.79 -2.23 15.23
CA ALA A 297 -32.61 -1.05 14.39
C ALA A 297 -31.18 -0.89 13.82
N LYS A 298 -30.16 -1.39 14.52
CA LYS A 298 -28.75 -1.30 14.10
C LYS A 298 -27.91 -2.49 14.60
N TRP A 299 -26.76 -2.67 13.95
CA TRP A 299 -25.72 -3.56 14.43
C TRP A 299 -24.89 -2.85 15.51
N GLY A 300 -24.57 -3.56 16.57
CA GLY A 300 -23.67 -3.11 17.63
C GLY A 300 -23.11 -4.29 18.40
N GLY A 301 -22.18 -4.06 19.33
CA GLY A 301 -21.60 -5.14 20.12
C GLY A 301 -20.25 -4.76 20.69
N ILE A 302 -19.40 -5.77 20.87
CA ILE A 302 -18.07 -5.61 21.46
C ILE A 302 -17.04 -5.07 20.46
N ASP A 303 -17.35 -5.08 19.17
CA ASP A 303 -16.55 -4.50 18.09
C ASP A 303 -17.40 -3.55 17.24
N VAL A 304 -16.74 -2.66 16.51
CA VAL A 304 -17.43 -1.79 15.53
C VAL A 304 -17.90 -2.65 14.36
N PRO A 305 -19.18 -2.62 13.95
CA PRO A 305 -19.65 -3.44 12.83
C PRO A 305 -18.90 -3.14 11.52
N ASP A 306 -18.32 -4.17 10.93
CA ASP A 306 -17.77 -4.16 9.57
C ASP A 306 -18.86 -4.57 8.57
N TYR A 307 -19.91 -3.74 8.50
CA TYR A 307 -21.10 -4.04 7.74
C TYR A 307 -21.89 -2.79 7.34
N SER A 308 -22.89 -2.96 6.48
CA SER A 308 -23.89 -1.94 6.22
C SER A 308 -24.91 -1.84 7.37
N THR A 309 -25.88 -0.95 7.23
CA THR A 309 -27.03 -0.85 8.13
C THR A 309 -28.15 -1.86 7.82
N ALA A 310 -27.91 -2.81 6.91
CA ALA A 310 -28.92 -3.76 6.49
C ALA A 310 -29.34 -4.70 7.64
N ALA A 311 -30.65 -4.90 7.78
CA ALA A 311 -31.23 -5.81 8.75
C ALA A 311 -30.83 -7.27 8.48
N PRO A 312 -30.98 -8.17 9.48
CA PRO A 312 -30.91 -9.61 9.25
C PRO A 312 -31.82 -10.07 8.11
N ASP A 313 -31.44 -11.18 7.47
CA ASP A 313 -32.17 -11.79 6.34
C ASP A 313 -32.42 -10.89 5.10
N SER A 314 -31.73 -9.73 5.01
CA SER A 314 -31.83 -8.81 3.87
C SER A 314 -31.14 -9.28 2.59
N GLY A 315 -30.40 -10.39 2.62
CA GLY A 315 -29.63 -10.90 1.48
C GLY A 315 -28.34 -10.12 1.17
N VAL A 316 -28.01 -9.09 1.95
CA VAL A 316 -26.74 -8.36 1.84
C VAL A 316 -25.59 -9.23 2.39
N GLY A 317 -24.47 -9.30 1.67
CA GLY A 317 -23.32 -10.14 2.02
C GLY A 317 -22.33 -9.47 2.98
N PRO A 318 -21.67 -10.21 3.89
CA PRO A 318 -20.80 -9.65 4.94
C PRO A 318 -19.46 -9.09 4.46
N PHE A 319 -19.06 -9.31 3.20
CA PHE A 319 -17.78 -8.84 2.66
C PHE A 319 -17.97 -7.55 1.86
N ILE A 320 -18.11 -6.42 2.57
CA ILE A 320 -18.57 -5.14 1.99
C ILE A 320 -17.67 -4.53 0.90
N MET A 321 -16.40 -4.93 0.84
CA MET A 321 -15.46 -4.46 -0.20
C MET A 321 -15.56 -5.28 -1.49
N GLN A 322 -16.33 -6.36 -1.50
CA GLN A 322 -16.52 -7.22 -2.65
C GLN A 322 -17.80 -6.84 -3.40
N PRO A 323 -17.77 -6.69 -4.74
CA PRO A 323 -18.96 -6.38 -5.53
C PRO A 323 -20.13 -7.33 -5.29
N GLU A 324 -19.85 -8.61 -5.05
CA GLU A 324 -20.83 -9.64 -4.76
C GLU A 324 -21.13 -9.84 -3.26
N GLY A 325 -20.41 -9.17 -2.35
CA GLY A 325 -20.59 -9.31 -0.91
C GLY A 325 -20.09 -10.63 -0.30
N LEU A 326 -19.33 -11.45 -1.05
CA LEU A 326 -18.92 -12.81 -0.67
C LEU A 326 -17.41 -13.00 -0.57
N GLY A 327 -17.01 -13.96 0.28
CA GLY A 327 -15.66 -14.54 0.27
C GLY A 327 -15.47 -15.47 -0.94
N ARG A 328 -14.43 -15.25 -1.73
CA ARG A 328 -14.19 -16.00 -2.97
C ARG A 328 -13.40 -17.29 -2.72
N LEU A 329 -14.06 -18.44 -2.81
CA LEU A 329 -13.38 -19.74 -3.00
C LEU A 329 -12.80 -19.87 -4.41
N PHE A 330 -13.47 -19.28 -5.39
CA PHE A 330 -13.04 -19.19 -6.77
C PHE A 330 -12.71 -17.74 -7.11
N ALA A 331 -11.44 -17.45 -7.37
CA ALA A 331 -10.93 -16.08 -7.42
C ALA A 331 -11.23 -15.32 -8.73
N LEU A 332 -12.11 -15.87 -9.59
CA LEU A 332 -12.48 -15.30 -10.88
C LEU A 332 -11.24 -14.99 -11.74
N ASP A 333 -11.01 -13.72 -12.07
CA ASP A 333 -9.91 -13.21 -12.88
C ASP A 333 -8.82 -12.50 -12.05
N LYS A 334 -8.87 -12.62 -10.71
CA LYS A 334 -8.01 -11.81 -9.82
C LYS A 334 -6.59 -12.36 -9.61
N MET A 335 -6.35 -13.62 -9.98
CA MET A 335 -5.04 -14.27 -9.83
C MET A 335 -4.41 -14.53 -11.20
N ALA A 336 -3.12 -14.22 -11.35
CA ALA A 336 -2.42 -14.30 -12.64
C ALA A 336 -2.30 -15.75 -13.17
N GLU A 337 -2.16 -16.71 -12.26
CA GLU A 337 -1.84 -18.11 -12.55
C GLU A 337 -3.06 -19.05 -12.58
N GLY A 338 -4.25 -18.56 -12.25
CA GLY A 338 -5.49 -19.33 -12.31
C GLY A 338 -6.44 -19.09 -11.14
N ARG A 339 -7.69 -19.54 -11.32
CA ARG A 339 -8.82 -19.19 -10.44
C ARG A 339 -8.89 -19.98 -9.13
N SER A 340 -8.10 -21.04 -9.03
CA SER A 340 -7.94 -21.90 -7.86
C SER A 340 -6.46 -22.29 -7.70
N ARG A 341 -6.05 -22.61 -6.47
CA ARG A 341 -4.70 -23.10 -6.22
C ARG A 341 -4.50 -24.42 -6.96
N ASN A 342 -3.38 -24.55 -7.68
CA ASN A 342 -3.02 -25.78 -8.38
C ASN A 342 -1.51 -26.05 -8.29
N THR A 343 -1.14 -27.24 -7.85
CA THR A 343 0.26 -27.72 -7.79
C THR A 343 0.78 -28.27 -9.13
N THR A 344 -0.07 -28.47 -10.13
CA THR A 344 0.30 -29.11 -11.42
C THR A 344 0.59 -28.16 -12.59
N SER A 345 0.78 -26.86 -12.36
CA SER A 345 0.91 -25.86 -13.43
C SER A 345 2.20 -25.96 -14.29
N ARG A 346 3.18 -26.81 -13.91
CA ARG A 346 4.39 -27.04 -14.74
C ARG A 346 4.16 -27.86 -16.02
N LEU A 347 3.01 -28.52 -16.20
CA LEU A 347 2.78 -29.40 -17.37
C LEU A 347 1.85 -28.83 -18.45
N LYS A 348 1.09 -27.76 -18.18
CA LYS A 348 0.06 -27.26 -19.13
C LYS A 348 0.52 -26.13 -20.07
N ARG A 349 1.73 -25.57 -19.91
CA ARG A 349 2.25 -24.52 -20.82
C ARG A 349 2.75 -25.04 -22.18
N ARG A 350 2.73 -26.35 -22.44
CA ARG A 350 3.21 -26.92 -23.71
C ARG A 350 2.14 -27.07 -24.80
N TRP A 351 0.87 -26.75 -24.51
CA TRP A 351 -0.24 -26.92 -25.44
C TRP A 351 -1.22 -25.73 -25.36
N ALA A 352 -0.77 -24.56 -25.79
CA ALA A 352 -1.68 -23.52 -26.27
C ALA A 352 -1.47 -23.42 -27.79
N PRO A 353 -2.44 -23.79 -28.65
CA PRO A 353 -2.30 -23.61 -30.08
C PRO A 353 -2.28 -22.12 -30.38
N THR A 354 -1.23 -21.68 -31.06
CA THR A 354 -1.06 -20.35 -31.62
C THR A 354 -2.30 -19.97 -32.44
N ARG A 355 -2.88 -18.79 -32.15
CA ARG A 355 -3.94 -18.18 -32.96
C ARG A 355 -3.41 -17.97 -34.38
N CYS A 356 -3.89 -18.78 -35.32
CA CYS A 356 -3.68 -18.56 -36.74
C CYS A 356 -4.60 -17.41 -37.18
N THR A 357 -4.02 -16.26 -37.52
CA THR A 357 -4.72 -15.12 -38.14
C THR A 357 -5.20 -15.52 -39.53
N ARG A 358 -6.51 -15.42 -39.77
CA ARG A 358 -7.16 -15.64 -41.07
C ARG A 358 -6.82 -14.49 -42.03
N THR A 359 -6.10 -14.79 -43.11
CA THR A 359 -6.22 -14.10 -44.39
C THR A 359 -6.78 -15.07 -45.42
N TRP A 360 -7.85 -14.68 -46.11
CA TRP A 360 -8.63 -15.50 -47.03
C TRP A 360 -8.36 -15.02 -48.46
N PHE A 361 -7.86 -15.92 -49.33
CA PHE A 361 -8.22 -16.00 -50.76
C PHE A 361 -8.29 -17.49 -51.15
N PRO A 362 -9.12 -17.87 -52.13
CA PRO A 362 -9.79 -19.16 -52.13
C PRO A 362 -9.07 -20.19 -53.01
N THR A 363 -9.02 -21.44 -52.55
CA THR A 363 -9.44 -22.66 -53.28
C THR A 363 -8.95 -23.92 -52.55
N ARG A 364 -9.76 -24.98 -52.65
CA ARG A 364 -9.54 -26.39 -52.26
C ARG A 364 -10.05 -26.86 -50.89
N ARG A 365 -11.28 -27.38 -51.00
CA ARG A 365 -11.98 -28.48 -50.31
C ARG A 365 -11.16 -29.50 -49.47
N HIS A 366 -11.77 -29.83 -48.31
CA HIS A 366 -11.77 -31.11 -47.54
C HIS A 366 -10.53 -31.37 -46.65
N ALA A 367 -10.59 -31.86 -45.40
CA ALA A 367 -11.65 -32.40 -44.54
C ALA A 367 -11.30 -32.18 -43.04
N CYS A 368 -12.32 -32.01 -42.20
CA CYS A 368 -12.20 -31.85 -40.75
C CYS A 368 -12.46 -33.22 -40.08
N LEU A 369 -11.46 -33.81 -39.43
CA LEU A 369 -11.61 -35.06 -38.67
C LEU A 369 -11.73 -34.75 -37.18
N LYS A 370 -12.92 -34.97 -36.64
CA LYS A 370 -13.22 -35.01 -35.19
C LYS A 370 -12.59 -36.28 -34.61
N MET A 371 -11.66 -36.15 -33.67
CA MET A 371 -11.29 -37.27 -32.77
C MET A 371 -11.96 -37.06 -31.41
N THR A 372 -12.76 -38.05 -31.02
CA THR A 372 -13.48 -38.12 -29.75
C THR A 372 -12.67 -38.87 -28.70
N TRP A 373 -12.96 -38.55 -27.44
CA TRP A 373 -12.27 -38.85 -26.17
C TRP A 373 -12.09 -40.34 -25.78
N LYS A 374 -12.21 -41.30 -26.70
CA LYS A 374 -12.26 -42.75 -26.38
C LYS A 374 -10.99 -43.56 -26.67
N GLN A 375 -9.89 -42.93 -27.12
CA GLN A 375 -8.65 -43.65 -27.46
C GLN A 375 -7.51 -43.55 -26.43
N TRP A 376 -7.72 -42.89 -25.29
CA TRP A 376 -6.66 -42.66 -24.29
C TRP A 376 -6.68 -43.64 -23.10
N ALA A 377 -7.71 -44.48 -22.95
CA ALA A 377 -7.91 -45.30 -21.74
C ALA A 377 -7.40 -46.76 -21.83
N ARG A 378 -6.51 -47.10 -22.77
CA ARG A 378 -5.99 -48.48 -22.91
C ARG A 378 -4.51 -48.53 -23.30
N THR A 379 -3.62 -47.97 -22.48
CA THR A 379 -2.21 -48.35 -22.47
C THR A 379 -1.51 -47.67 -21.30
N THR A 380 -1.63 -48.24 -20.10
CA THR A 380 -0.63 -48.16 -19.01
C THR A 380 -1.13 -48.95 -17.80
N SER A 381 -1.17 -50.27 -17.93
CA SER A 381 -1.07 -51.15 -16.77
C SER A 381 -0.19 -52.35 -17.14
N SER A 382 0.91 -52.50 -16.39
CA SER A 382 1.76 -53.70 -16.22
C SER A 382 3.25 -53.49 -16.50
N ARG A 383 4.05 -54.03 -15.56
CA ARG A 383 5.52 -54.20 -15.44
C ARG A 383 6.23 -53.07 -14.66
N MET A 384 6.53 -53.25 -13.36
CA MET A 384 7.67 -54.00 -12.73
C MET A 384 9.02 -53.54 -13.31
N SER A 385 10.08 -53.18 -12.58
CA SER A 385 10.54 -53.47 -11.21
C SER A 385 11.73 -52.55 -10.88
N ALA A 386 11.99 -52.29 -9.59
CA ALA A 386 13.09 -51.44 -9.08
C ALA A 386 14.48 -52.13 -9.16
N PRO A 387 15.60 -51.37 -9.24
CA PRO A 387 16.96 -51.91 -9.09
C PRO A 387 17.46 -51.81 -7.63
N PRO A 388 18.40 -52.67 -7.21
CA PRO A 388 18.90 -52.69 -5.83
C PRO A 388 20.02 -51.68 -5.58
N ILE A 389 20.15 -51.33 -4.31
CA ILE A 389 21.19 -50.50 -3.70
C ILE A 389 22.49 -51.32 -3.60
N VAL A 390 23.61 -50.76 -4.07
CA VAL A 390 24.89 -50.61 -3.35
C VAL A 390 25.47 -49.25 -3.73
#